data_AF-A0A7S6VWH9-F1
#
_entry.id   AF-A0A7S6VWH9-F1
#
_cell.length_a   1.000
_cell.length_b   1.000
_cell.length_c   1.000
_cell.angle_alpha   90.00
_cell.angle_beta   90.00
_cell.angle_gamma   90.00
#
_symmetry.space_group_name_H-M   'P 1'
#
loop_
_entity.id
_entity.type
_entity.pdbx_description
1 polymer ?
#
loop_
_entity_poly.entity_id
_entity_poly.type
_entity_poly.pdbx_seq_one_letter_code
_entity_poly.pdbx_strand_id
1 'polypeptide(L)'
;MKQVVKSKNLDAFRIWFAKLGYQVTRLKGKGFTARTNNRYIRKRHHYVLVTDSLSGNQAAYELGQEFEDHLRAPEQTCTEKAGTEILQLVKGDKNGVLSFVA
;
A
#
# COMPACT_ATOMS: atom_id res chain seq x y z
N MET A 1 -9.28 19.79 -13.00
CA MET A 1 -9.69 18.91 -11.88
C MET A 1 -8.50 18.03 -11.51
N LYS A 2 -8.20 17.86 -10.22
CA LYS A 2 -7.10 16.99 -9.77
C LYS A 2 -7.50 15.54 -10.08
N GLN A 3 -6.63 14.76 -10.71
CA GLN A 3 -6.84 13.32 -10.90
C GLN A 3 -6.29 12.57 -9.70
N VAL A 4 -6.88 11.42 -9.38
CA VAL A 4 -6.44 10.57 -8.26
C VAL A 4 -5.05 9.99 -8.54
N VAL A 5 -4.85 9.43 -9.73
CA VAL A 5 -3.58 8.87 -10.23
C VAL A 5 -3.50 9.05 -11.74
N LYS A 6 -2.31 8.86 -12.33
CA LYS A 6 -2.17 8.83 -13.81
C LYS A 6 -2.97 7.66 -14.39
N SER A 7 -3.62 7.87 -15.54
CA SER A 7 -4.46 6.83 -16.19
C SER A 7 -3.72 5.49 -16.38
N LYS A 8 -2.46 5.55 -16.81
CA LYS A 8 -1.60 4.37 -17.00
C LYS A 8 -1.33 3.57 -15.72
N ASN A 9 -1.49 4.20 -14.55
CA ASN A 9 -1.19 3.62 -13.25
C ASN A 9 -2.45 3.11 -12.54
N LEU A 10 -3.65 3.27 -13.12
CA LEU A 10 -4.90 2.94 -12.43
C LEU A 10 -4.99 1.47 -12.03
N ASP A 11 -4.58 0.54 -12.91
CA ASP A 11 -4.59 -0.88 -12.57
C ASP A 11 -3.60 -1.23 -11.47
N ALA A 12 -2.41 -0.61 -11.48
CA ALA A 12 -1.41 -0.78 -10.42
C ALA A 12 -1.91 -0.21 -9.08
N PHE A 13 -2.56 0.96 -9.11
CA PHE A 13 -3.18 1.57 -7.93
C PHE A 13 -4.26 0.67 -7.32
N ARG A 14 -5.09 0.04 -8.17
CA ARG A 14 -6.07 -0.96 -7.74
C ARG A 14 -5.41 -2.18 -7.08
N ILE A 15 -4.33 -2.70 -7.66
CA ILE A 15 -3.59 -3.84 -7.12
C ILE A 15 -2.94 -3.48 -5.77
N TRP A 16 -2.43 -2.27 -5.64
CA TRP A 16 -1.82 -1.77 -4.41
C TRP A 16 -2.80 -1.84 -3.23
N PHE A 17 -4.06 -1.43 -3.42
CA PHE A 17 -5.10 -1.60 -2.40
C PHE A 17 -5.31 -3.06 -1.95
N ALA A 18 -5.35 -3.99 -2.91
CA ALA A 18 -5.48 -5.40 -2.58
C ALA A 18 -4.29 -5.90 -1.73
N LYS A 19 -3.06 -5.42 -2.01
CA LYS A 19 -1.86 -5.74 -1.22
C LYS A 19 -1.89 -5.11 0.18
N LEU A 20 -2.51 -3.94 0.34
CA LEU A 20 -2.74 -3.30 1.64
C LEU A 20 -3.85 -3.97 2.47
N GLY A 21 -4.51 -5.01 1.95
CA GLY A 21 -5.58 -5.72 2.64
C GLY A 21 -6.96 -5.05 2.52
N TYR A 22 -7.16 -4.23 1.49
CA TYR A 22 -8.49 -3.76 1.15
C TYR A 22 -9.24 -4.80 0.30
N GLN A 23 -10.53 -4.93 0.55
CA GLN A 23 -11.46 -5.57 -0.38
C GLN A 23 -11.74 -4.60 -1.52
N VAL A 24 -11.32 -4.98 -2.72
CA VAL A 24 -11.47 -4.16 -3.93
C VAL A 24 -12.61 -4.68 -4.79
N THR A 25 -13.53 -3.79 -5.15
CA THR A 25 -14.67 -4.09 -6.03
C THR A 25 -14.61 -3.19 -7.26
N ARG A 26 -14.56 -3.78 -8.45
CA ARG A 26 -14.61 -3.04 -9.72
C ARG A 26 -16.01 -2.45 -9.93
N LEU A 27 -16.07 -1.22 -10.44
CA LEU A 27 -17.30 -0.60 -10.90
C LEU A 27 -17.45 -0.80 -12.42
N LYS A 28 -18.58 -0.39 -12.99
CA LYS A 28 -18.72 -0.29 -14.45
C LYS A 28 -17.68 0.71 -14.99
N GLY A 29 -17.03 0.37 -16.11
CA GLY A 29 -15.93 1.16 -16.67
C GLY A 29 -14.59 0.87 -15.97
N LYS A 30 -13.75 1.89 -15.81
CA LYS A 30 -12.41 1.80 -15.16
C LYS A 30 -12.43 2.15 -13.68
N GLY A 31 -13.58 2.52 -13.12
CA GLY A 31 -13.72 2.85 -11.70
C GLY A 31 -13.62 1.63 -10.77
N PHE A 32 -13.33 1.88 -9.49
CA PHE A 32 -13.36 0.87 -8.45
C PHE A 32 -13.67 1.47 -7.07
N THR A 33 -14.06 0.61 -6.14
CA THR A 33 -14.12 0.92 -4.70
C THR A 33 -13.17 0.02 -3.96
N ALA A 34 -12.62 0.52 -2.86
CA ALA A 34 -11.81 -0.26 -1.94
C ALA A 34 -12.28 -0.01 -0.50
N ARG A 35 -12.47 -1.09 0.26
CA ARG A 35 -12.92 -1.05 1.65
C ARG A 35 -12.00 -1.86 2.55
N THR A 36 -11.77 -1.37 3.76
CA THR A 36 -11.05 -2.13 4.79
C THR A 36 -11.66 -1.84 6.16
N ASN A 37 -11.58 -2.82 7.04
CA ASN A 37 -11.90 -2.71 8.47
C ASN A 37 -10.64 -2.75 9.35
N ASN A 38 -9.45 -2.66 8.73
CA ASN A 38 -8.18 -2.72 9.43
C ASN A 38 -8.06 -1.52 10.40
N ARG A 39 -7.88 -1.83 11.69
CA ARG A 39 -7.79 -0.83 12.77
C ARG A 39 -6.50 0.00 12.70
N TYR A 40 -5.46 -0.51 12.04
CA TYR A 40 -4.19 0.21 11.84
C TYR A 40 -4.28 1.27 10.73
N ILE A 41 -5.33 1.21 9.90
CA ILE A 41 -5.60 2.20 8.85
C ILE A 41 -6.49 3.29 9.43
N ARG A 42 -6.20 4.56 9.11
CA ARG A 42 -7.00 5.72 9.55
C ARG A 42 -8.45 5.52 9.10
N LYS A 43 -9.43 5.77 9.99
CA LYS A 43 -10.87 5.61 9.68
C LYS A 43 -11.30 6.33 8.40
N ARG A 44 -10.75 7.52 8.14
CA ARG A 44 -11.02 8.31 6.91
C ARG A 44 -10.56 7.62 5.62
N HIS A 45 -9.67 6.64 5.72
CA HIS A 45 -9.15 5.82 4.62
C HIS A 45 -9.81 4.44 4.53
N HIS A 46 -10.83 4.15 5.36
CA HIS A 46 -11.54 2.85 5.31
C HIS A 46 -12.36 2.66 4.05
N TYR A 47 -12.75 3.75 3.38
CA TYR A 47 -13.49 3.70 2.13
C TYR A 47 -12.85 4.61 1.08
N VAL A 48 -12.56 4.01 -0.06
CA VAL A 48 -11.99 4.69 -1.23
C VAL A 48 -12.91 4.46 -2.41
N LEU A 49 -13.20 5.54 -3.13
CA LEU A 49 -13.97 5.52 -4.38
C LEU A 49 -13.14 6.19 -5.47
N VAL A 50 -12.91 5.46 -6.55
CA VAL A 50 -12.33 5.97 -7.79
C VAL A 50 -13.34 5.75 -8.91
N THR A 51 -13.72 6.83 -9.58
CA THR A 51 -14.67 6.80 -10.69
C THR A 51 -13.94 6.53 -12.01
N ASP A 52 -14.70 6.27 -13.07
CA ASP A 52 -14.16 6.07 -14.43
C ASP A 52 -13.42 7.31 -14.98
N SER A 53 -13.78 8.51 -14.51
CA SER A 53 -13.14 9.77 -14.89
C SER A 53 -11.84 10.06 -14.14
N LEU A 54 -11.28 9.08 -13.42
CA LEU A 54 -10.09 9.22 -12.56
C LEU A 54 -10.26 10.25 -11.44
N SER A 55 -11.50 10.58 -11.10
CA SER A 55 -11.86 11.38 -9.93
C SER A 55 -12.23 10.45 -8.76
N GLY A 56 -12.28 10.98 -7.55
CA GLY A 56 -12.59 10.15 -6.39
C GLY A 56 -12.95 10.96 -5.15
N ASN A 57 -13.15 10.25 -4.04
CA ASN A 57 -13.31 10.89 -2.73
C ASN A 57 -11.96 11.38 -2.17
N GLN A 58 -11.99 12.13 -1.07
CA GLN A 58 -10.77 12.67 -0.44
C GLN A 58 -9.74 11.58 -0.12
N ALA A 59 -10.18 10.42 0.36
CA ALA A 59 -9.31 9.28 0.64
C ALA A 59 -8.56 8.79 -0.62
N ALA A 60 -9.25 8.75 -1.77
CA ALA A 60 -8.63 8.39 -3.04
C ALA A 60 -7.50 9.35 -3.41
N TYR A 61 -7.71 10.67 -3.26
CA TYR A 61 -6.67 11.66 -3.56
C TYR A 61 -5.46 11.58 -2.63
N GLU A 62 -5.68 11.40 -1.32
CA GLU A 62 -4.57 11.28 -0.37
C GLU A 62 -3.72 10.03 -0.64
N LEU A 63 -4.39 8.88 -0.84
CA LEU A 63 -3.70 7.62 -1.09
C LEU A 63 -3.13 7.54 -2.52
N GLY A 64 -3.74 8.22 -3.48
CA GLY A 64 -3.21 8.34 -4.84
C GLY A 64 -1.90 9.13 -4.89
N GLN A 65 -1.79 10.18 -4.07
CA GLN A 65 -0.54 10.92 -3.89
C GLN A 65 0.53 10.01 -3.27
N GLU A 66 0.21 9.32 -2.18
CA GLU A 66 1.12 8.38 -1.51
C GLU A 66 1.61 7.28 -2.47
N PHE A 67 0.71 6.76 -3.30
CA PHE A 67 1.04 5.76 -4.30
C PHE A 67 1.98 6.30 -5.40
N GLU A 68 1.71 7.49 -5.95
CA GLU A 68 2.60 8.09 -6.95
C GLU A 68 3.98 8.45 -6.37
N ASP A 69 4.05 8.81 -5.09
CA ASP A 69 5.30 9.04 -4.39
C ASP A 69 6.09 7.73 -4.19
N HIS A 70 5.42 6.63 -3.84
CA HIS A 70 6.02 5.29 -3.79
C HIS A 70 6.61 4.85 -5.15
N LEU A 71 5.93 5.17 -6.26
CA LEU A 71 6.45 4.86 -7.60
C LEU A 71 7.71 5.67 -7.96
N ARG A 72 7.92 6.83 -7.34
CA ARG A 72 9.12 7.67 -7.58
C ARG A 72 10.31 7.26 -6.72
N ALA A 73 10.07 6.64 -5.58
CA ALA A 73 11.10 6.25 -4.62
C ALA A 73 11.11 4.72 -4.35
N PRO A 74 11.43 3.88 -5.36
CA PRO A 74 11.38 2.43 -5.20
C PRO A 74 12.34 1.90 -4.11
N GLU A 75 13.42 2.63 -3.80
CA GLU A 75 14.45 2.16 -2.86
C GLU A 75 14.11 2.37 -1.38
N GLN A 76 13.16 3.24 -1.02
CA GLN A 76 12.88 3.57 0.39
C GLN A 76 11.87 2.61 1.06
N THR A 77 10.98 1.96 0.29
CA THR A 77 9.90 1.15 0.90
C THR A 77 10.31 -0.31 1.17
N CYS A 78 11.30 -0.85 0.45
CA CYS A 78 11.73 -2.24 0.59
C CYS A 78 12.94 -2.43 1.53
N THR A 79 13.68 -1.38 1.87
CA THR A 79 14.96 -1.52 2.59
C THR A 79 14.89 -1.19 4.07
N GLU A 80 14.03 -0.26 4.52
CA GLU A 80 14.00 0.12 5.94
C GLU A 80 13.37 -0.96 6.84
N LYS A 81 12.26 -1.59 6.41
CA LYS A 81 11.65 -2.68 7.21
C LYS A 81 12.43 -3.99 7.13
N ALA A 82 12.95 -4.34 5.95
CA ALA A 82 13.75 -5.55 5.78
C ALA A 82 15.12 -5.44 6.48
N GLY A 83 15.78 -4.28 6.42
CA GLY A 83 17.06 -4.05 7.10
C GLY A 83 16.94 -4.08 8.63
N THR A 84 15.84 -3.56 9.18
CA THR A 84 15.62 -3.54 10.63
C THR A 84 15.32 -4.94 11.18
N GLU A 85 14.57 -5.77 10.44
CA GLU A 85 14.31 -7.17 10.83
C GLU A 85 15.57 -8.05 10.74
N ILE A 86 16.44 -7.84 9.75
CA ILE A 86 17.73 -8.57 9.63
C ILE A 86 18.71 -8.17 10.74
N LEU A 87 18.80 -6.88 11.10
CA LEU A 87 19.71 -6.42 12.17
C LEU A 87 19.27 -6.84 13.57
N GLN A 88 17.97 -7.09 13.80
CA GLN A 88 17.48 -7.60 15.08
C GLN A 88 17.73 -9.11 15.26
N LEU A 89 17.81 -9.88 14.18
CA LEU A 89 18.23 -11.30 14.22
C LEU A 89 19.73 -11.47 14.53
N VAL A 90 20.58 -10.51 14.17
CA VAL A 90 22.05 -10.59 14.39
C VAL A 90 22.47 -10.08 15.78
N LYS A 91 21.59 -9.38 16.51
CA LYS A 91 21.89 -8.85 17.85
C LYS A 91 21.42 -9.73 19.02
N GLY A 92 20.92 -10.93 18.74
CA GLY A 92 20.64 -11.96 19.74
C GLY A 92 21.69 -13.06 19.71
N ASP A 93 22.74 -12.89 20.51
CA ASP A 93 23.45 -13.94 21.28
C ASP A 93 24.94 -13.63 21.39
N LYS A 94 25.31 -13.03 22.54
CA LYS A 94 26.69 -13.01 23.02
C LYS A 94 27.15 -14.38 23.54
N ASN A 95 26.31 -15.41 23.49
CA ASN A 95 26.66 -16.76 23.90
C ASN A 95 26.38 -17.70 22.73
N GLY A 96 27.41 -17.94 21.91
CA GLY A 96 27.30 -18.71 20.69
C GLY A 96 26.82 -20.14 20.93
N VAL A 97 25.61 -20.45 20.48
CA VAL A 97 25.22 -21.76 19.94
C VAL A 97 24.17 -21.53 18.86
N LEU A 98 24.60 -21.57 17.59
CA LEU A 98 23.67 -21.65 16.46
C LEU A 98 23.14 -23.08 16.39
N SER A 99 21.87 -23.29 16.74
CA SER A 99 21.17 -24.53 16.40
C SER A 99 20.14 -24.24 15.30
N PHE A 100 20.38 -24.79 14.12
CA PHE A 100 19.40 -24.89 13.05
C PHE A 100 18.58 -26.16 13.29
N VAL A 101 17.26 -26.01 13.47
CA VAL A 101 16.33 -27.14 13.39
C VAL A 101 15.82 -27.19 11.95
N ALA A 102 16.07 -28.31 11.27
CA ALA A 102 15.60 -28.63 9.93
C ALA A 102 14.11 -29.01 9.92
#